data_AF-A0A9Q6Z3T1-F1
#
_entry.id   AF-A0A9Q6Z3T1-F1
#
_cell.length_a   1.000
_cell.length_b   1.000
_cell.length_c   1.000
_cell.angle_alpha   90.00
_cell.angle_beta   90.00
_cell.angle_gamma   90.00
#
_symmetry.space_group_name_H-M   'P 1'
#
loop_
_entity.id
_entity.type
_entity.pdbx_description
1 polymer ?
#
loop_
_entity_poly.entity_id
_entity_poly.type
_entity_poly.pdbx_seq_one_letter_code
_entity_poly.pdbx_strand_id
1 'polypeptide(L)'
;MITNHNPKHNRKDGFNVPEGYFDTIEQRLFERLDGNVQLHQKDTRIRQFRPIKMLVTLAAAVALLVGIGLLVKQQSTSTLSHETLENYFEYNSPYTLSNEFIQAFDEKDLQEMEQAIQVNQKELNEYVQTNIDLDYYLNY
;
A
#
# COMPACT_ATOMS: atom_id res chain seq x y z
N MET A 1 -2.86 -53.74 25.34
CA MET A 1 -1.85 -53.58 26.42
C MET A 1 -0.58 -53.07 25.77
N ILE A 2 -0.08 -51.88 26.15
CA ILE A 2 1.13 -51.27 25.59
C ILE A 2 2.22 -51.33 26.67
N THR A 3 3.37 -51.94 26.39
CA THR A 3 4.49 -52.08 27.34
C THR A 3 5.47 -50.92 27.19
N ASN A 4 5.53 -50.05 28.20
CA ASN A 4 6.47 -48.94 28.27
C ASN A 4 7.88 -49.45 28.60
N HIS A 5 8.82 -49.33 27.66
CA HIS A 5 10.23 -49.65 27.86
C HIS A 5 10.99 -48.36 28.20
N ASN A 6 11.29 -48.17 29.48
CA ASN A 6 12.17 -47.10 29.95
C ASN A 6 13.60 -47.66 30.13
N PRO A 7 14.60 -47.31 29.29
CA PRO A 7 15.95 -47.81 29.45
C PRO A 7 16.62 -47.19 30.68
N LYS A 8 17.08 -48.04 31.61
CA LYS A 8 17.85 -47.62 32.79
C LYS A 8 19.18 -47.00 32.37
N HIS A 9 19.35 -45.69 32.57
CA HIS A 9 20.65 -45.02 32.45
C HIS A 9 21.62 -45.51 33.54
N ASN A 10 22.70 -46.18 33.13
CA ASN A 10 23.83 -46.52 34.00
C ASN A 10 24.56 -45.21 34.39
N ARG A 11 24.48 -44.81 35.66
CA ARG A 11 25.13 -43.60 36.20
C ARG A 11 26.64 -43.82 36.38
N LYS A 12 27.38 -44.06 35.30
CA LYS A 12 28.85 -44.23 35.34
C LYS A 12 29.65 -43.07 34.74
N ASP A 13 28.99 -42.05 34.23
CA ASP A 13 29.65 -40.81 33.80
C ASP A 13 29.40 -39.70 34.82
N GLY A 14 30.07 -39.83 35.97
CA GLY A 14 30.27 -38.71 36.91
C GLY A 14 31.57 -37.98 36.55
N PHE A 15 31.62 -36.68 36.80
CA PHE A 15 32.82 -35.87 36.55
C PHE A 15 33.94 -36.34 37.49
N ASN A 16 34.90 -37.11 36.97
CA ASN A 16 36.09 -37.50 37.72
C ASN A 16 37.14 -36.39 37.62
N VAL A 17 37.51 -35.84 38.76
CA VAL A 17 38.59 -34.85 38.83
C VAL A 17 39.95 -35.56 38.68
N PRO A 18 40.94 -34.91 38.03
CA PRO A 18 42.30 -35.43 37.99
C PRO A 18 42.90 -35.60 39.39
N GLU A 19 43.79 -36.58 39.53
CA GLU A 19 44.57 -36.77 40.75
C GLU A 19 45.37 -35.50 41.08
N GLY A 20 45.32 -35.04 42.32
CA GLY A 20 46.00 -33.82 42.78
C GLY A 20 45.40 -32.49 42.31
N TYR A 21 44.19 -32.49 41.73
CA TYR A 21 43.52 -31.25 41.29
C TYR A 21 43.36 -30.23 42.42
N PHE A 22 42.94 -30.68 43.61
CA PHE A 22 42.70 -29.80 44.75
C PHE A 22 43.98 -29.41 45.49
N ASP A 23 45.09 -30.14 45.32
CA ASP A 23 46.35 -29.83 46.00
C ASP A 23 47.01 -28.57 45.44
N THR A 24 46.79 -28.28 44.16
CA THR A 24 47.39 -27.12 43.47
C THR A 24 46.43 -25.97 43.26
N ILE A 25 45.17 -26.09 43.68
CA ILE A 25 44.14 -25.08 43.41
C ILE A 25 44.39 -23.79 44.17
N GLU A 26 44.85 -23.89 45.42
CA GLU A 26 45.15 -22.75 46.28
C GLU A 26 46.31 -21.93 45.72
N GLN A 27 47.41 -22.60 45.35
CA GLN A 27 48.57 -21.95 44.74
C GLN A 27 48.20 -21.25 43.42
N ARG A 28 47.43 -21.91 42.54
CA ARG A 28 46.97 -21.31 41.27
C ARG A 28 46.03 -20.13 41.48
N LEU A 29 45.25 -20.12 42.57
CA LEU A 29 44.38 -19.00 42.90
C LEU A 29 45.21 -17.80 43.35
N PHE A 30 46.15 -17.99 44.28
CA PHE A 30 47.03 -16.93 44.76
C PHE A 30 47.91 -16.37 43.64
N GLU A 31 48.49 -17.21 42.77
CA GLU A 31 49.27 -16.75 41.61
C GLU A 31 48.45 -15.82 40.68
N ARG A 32 47.15 -16.09 40.50
CA ARG A 32 46.24 -15.26 39.70
C ARG A 32 45.83 -13.97 40.41
N LEU A 33 45.75 -13.97 41.73
CA LEU A 33 45.40 -12.80 42.54
C LEU A 33 46.59 -11.84 42.72
N ASP A 34 47.81 -12.38 42.85
CA ASP A 34 49.05 -11.61 43.04
C ASP A 34 49.53 -10.93 41.75
N GLY A 35 48.76 -10.98 40.66
CA GLY A 35 49.03 -10.24 39.42
C GLY A 35 50.25 -10.72 38.62
N ASN A 36 50.95 -11.77 39.09
CA ASN A 36 52.15 -12.32 38.47
C ASN A 36 51.86 -13.22 37.26
N VAL A 37 50.59 -13.49 36.98
CA VAL A 37 50.17 -14.20 35.76
C VAL A 37 50.12 -13.20 34.62
N GLN A 38 51.15 -13.22 33.78
CA GLN A 38 51.15 -12.54 32.49
C GLN A 38 50.08 -13.19 31.59
N LEU A 39 48.85 -12.65 31.65
CA LEU A 39 47.83 -12.93 30.66
C LEU A 39 48.42 -12.50 29.31
N HIS A 40 48.68 -13.45 28.42
CA HIS A 40 49.02 -13.14 27.03
C HIS A 40 47.83 -12.41 26.40
N GLN A 41 47.78 -11.09 26.56
CA GLN A 41 46.82 -10.24 25.90
C GLN A 41 47.20 -10.26 24.42
N LYS A 42 46.51 -11.10 23.67
CA LYS A 42 46.55 -11.07 22.21
C LYS A 42 46.10 -9.67 21.80
N ASP A 43 47.04 -8.90 21.25
CA ASP A 43 46.82 -7.57 20.70
C ASP A 43 45.80 -7.67 19.55
N THR A 44 44.52 -7.53 19.90
CA THR A 44 43.46 -7.43 18.91
C THR A 44 43.27 -5.95 18.63
N ARG A 45 43.79 -5.50 17.48
CA ARG A 45 43.60 -4.14 16.98
C ARG A 45 42.10 -3.89 16.77
N ILE A 46 41.44 -3.36 17.80
CA ILE A 46 40.04 -2.99 17.76
C ILE A 46 39.86 -1.78 16.85
N ARG A 47 39.33 -2.03 15.64
CA ARG A 47 38.90 -0.98 14.73
C ARG A 47 37.59 -0.40 15.26
N GLN A 48 37.64 0.81 15.79
CA GLN A 48 36.46 1.52 16.25
C GLN A 48 35.60 1.93 15.04
N PHE A 49 34.36 1.44 14.99
CA PHE A 49 33.38 1.83 13.98
C PHE A 49 32.87 3.24 14.30
N ARG A 50 33.10 4.20 13.40
CA ARG A 50 32.47 5.52 13.48
C ARG A 50 30.99 5.40 13.07
N PRO A 51 30.06 6.12 13.71
CA PRO A 51 28.64 6.01 13.39
C PRO A 51 28.34 6.64 12.01
N ILE A 52 27.93 5.82 11.04
CA ILE A 52 27.66 6.20 9.64
C ILE A 52 26.27 6.88 9.47
N LYS A 53 25.65 7.34 10.57
CA LYS A 53 24.26 7.84 10.55
C LYS A 53 24.03 8.97 9.52
N MET A 54 25.04 9.83 9.30
CA MET A 54 24.96 10.95 8.35
C MET A 54 25.01 10.53 6.86
N LEU A 55 25.62 9.40 6.52
CA LEU A 55 25.62 8.87 5.14
C LEU A 55 24.33 8.13 4.81
N VAL A 56 23.72 7.47 5.80
CA VAL A 56 22.47 6.73 5.62
C VAL A 56 21.27 7.66 5.39
N THR A 57 21.24 8.85 6.02
CA THR A 57 20.16 9.83 5.83
C THR A 57 20.09 10.37 4.41
N LEU A 58 21.23 10.61 3.77
CA LEU A 58 21.26 11.10 2.38
C LEU A 58 20.75 10.04 1.40
N ALA A 59 21.16 8.78 1.58
CA ALA A 59 20.68 7.68 0.75
C ALA A 59 19.16 7.44 0.90
N ALA A 60 18.64 7.53 2.13
CA ALA A 60 17.20 7.39 2.39
C ALA A 60 16.38 8.52 1.72
N ALA A 61 16.87 9.76 1.76
CA ALA A 61 16.22 10.88 1.09
C ALA A 61 16.19 10.71 -0.43
N VAL A 62 17.30 10.28 -1.04
CA VAL A 62 17.37 10.00 -2.47
C VAL A 62 16.45 8.83 -2.86
N ALA A 63 16.43 7.76 -2.07
CA ALA A 63 15.56 6.61 -2.31
C ALA A 63 14.07 6.96 -2.20
N LEU A 64 13.69 7.83 -1.26
CA LEU A 64 12.31 8.35 -1.15
C LEU A 64 11.93 9.20 -2.36
N LEU A 65 12.81 10.11 -2.79
CA LEU A 65 12.55 10.95 -3.97
C LEU A 65 12.40 10.12 -5.25
N VAL A 66 13.26 9.12 -5.46
CA VAL A 66 13.18 8.20 -6.59
C VAL A 66 11.92 7.32 -6.50
N GLY A 67 11.63 6.77 -5.32
CA GLY A 67 10.45 5.92 -5.10
C GLY A 67 9.14 6.66 -5.33
N ILE A 68 8.99 7.88 -4.80
CA ILE A 68 7.81 8.73 -5.01
C ILE A 68 7.70 9.11 -6.50
N GLY A 69 8.81 9.47 -7.14
CA GLY A 69 8.83 9.82 -8.57
C GLY A 69 8.40 8.66 -9.48
N LEU A 70 8.72 7.41 -9.12
CA LEU A 70 8.27 6.22 -9.86
C LEU A 70 6.77 5.95 -9.66
N LEU A 71 6.23 6.18 -8.47
CA LEU A 71 4.80 6.00 -8.18
C LEU A 71 3.92 7.02 -8.92
N VAL A 72 4.37 8.27 -9.05
CA VAL A 72 3.62 9.31 -9.78
C VAL A 72 3.52 9.00 -11.28
N LYS A 73 4.52 8.33 -11.88
CA LYS A 73 4.45 7.89 -13.28
C LYS A 73 3.45 6.75 -13.53
N GLN A 74 2.98 6.07 -12.49
CA GLN A 74 2.00 5.00 -12.58
C GLN A 74 0.57 5.49 -12.28
N GLN A 75 0.27 6.76 -12.50
CA GLN A 75 -1.12 7.19 -12.60
C GLN A 75 -1.58 7.03 -14.04
N SER A 76 -2.20 5.89 -14.33
CA SER A 76 -3.04 5.76 -15.50
C SER A 76 -4.21 6.72 -15.34
N THR A 77 -4.29 7.75 -16.17
CA THR A 77 -5.53 8.51 -16.32
C THR A 77 -6.58 7.54 -16.82
N SER A 78 -7.56 7.19 -15.98
CA SER A 78 -8.74 6.47 -16.46
C SER A 78 -9.43 7.38 -17.48
N THR A 79 -9.30 7.05 -18.76
CA THR A 79 -10.06 7.71 -19.81
C THR A 79 -11.51 7.35 -19.56
N LEU A 80 -12.34 8.35 -19.32
CA LEU A 80 -13.76 8.16 -19.11
C LEU A 80 -14.34 7.53 -20.40
N SER A 81 -14.72 6.26 -20.34
CA SER A 81 -15.24 5.55 -21.51
C SER A 81 -16.70 5.92 -21.74
N HIS A 82 -17.10 5.94 -23.01
CA HIS A 82 -18.48 6.24 -23.40
C HIS A 82 -19.48 5.27 -22.75
N GLU A 83 -19.15 3.99 -22.70
CA GLU A 83 -19.94 2.95 -22.03
C GLU A 83 -20.12 3.21 -20.52
N THR A 84 -19.12 3.78 -19.84
CA THR A 84 -19.25 4.13 -18.42
C THR A 84 -20.16 5.34 -18.23
N LEU A 85 -20.10 6.30 -19.16
CA LEU A 85 -20.98 7.47 -19.15
C LEU A 85 -22.44 7.09 -19.40
N GLU A 86 -22.71 6.24 -20.39
CA GLU A 86 -24.05 5.74 -20.69
C GLU A 86 -24.65 5.01 -19.49
N ASN A 87 -23.91 4.08 -18.90
CA ASN A 87 -24.33 3.36 -17.70
C ASN A 87 -24.62 4.30 -16.52
N TYR A 88 -23.82 5.37 -16.36
CA TYR A 88 -24.04 6.37 -15.31
C TYR A 88 -25.32 7.16 -15.53
N PHE A 89 -25.59 7.60 -16.77
CA PHE A 89 -26.81 8.33 -17.10
C PHE A 89 -28.07 7.45 -16.99
N GLU A 90 -27.97 6.18 -17.39
CA GLU A 90 -29.07 5.23 -17.26
C GLU A 90 -29.44 4.99 -15.78
N TYR A 91 -28.44 4.79 -14.93
CA TYR A 91 -28.66 4.55 -13.51
C TYR A 91 -29.12 5.80 -12.74
N ASN A 92 -28.65 6.99 -13.14
CA ASN A 92 -28.93 8.26 -12.46
C ASN A 92 -29.99 9.11 -13.19
N SER A 93 -30.83 8.48 -14.03
CA SER A 93 -31.90 9.12 -14.83
C SER A 93 -32.75 10.18 -14.09
N PRO A 94 -33.09 10.06 -12.79
CA PRO A 94 -33.85 11.11 -12.09
C PRO A 94 -33.13 12.46 -11.97
N TYR A 95 -31.80 12.51 -12.15
CA TYR A 95 -30.97 13.71 -11.95
C TYR A 95 -30.46 14.33 -13.26
N THR A 96 -30.65 13.64 -14.40
CA THR A 96 -30.16 14.06 -15.72
C THR A 96 -30.94 15.24 -16.31
N LEU A 97 -32.12 15.57 -15.77
CA LEU A 97 -32.91 16.75 -16.14
C LEU A 97 -32.87 17.82 -15.04
N SER A 98 -31.79 17.88 -14.27
CA SER A 98 -31.61 18.95 -13.28
C SER A 98 -31.45 20.32 -13.95
N ASN A 99 -31.84 21.38 -13.25
CA ASN A 99 -31.70 22.76 -13.74
C ASN A 99 -30.23 23.12 -14.06
N GLU A 100 -29.26 22.50 -13.38
CA GLU A 100 -27.83 22.66 -13.68
C GLU A 100 -27.47 22.05 -15.04
N PHE A 101 -28.05 20.90 -15.39
CA PHE A 101 -27.84 20.27 -16.69
C PHE A 101 -28.42 21.13 -17.83
N ILE A 102 -29.62 21.70 -17.63
CA ILE A 102 -30.23 22.61 -18.60
C ILE A 102 -29.39 23.89 -18.77
N GLN A 103 -28.82 24.42 -17.70
CA GLN A 103 -27.94 25.60 -17.74
C GLN A 103 -26.53 25.30 -18.26
N ALA A 104 -26.14 24.03 -18.33
CA ALA A 104 -24.83 23.63 -18.85
C ALA A 104 -24.77 23.69 -20.38
N PHE A 105 -25.91 23.65 -21.07
CA PHE A 105 -25.97 23.87 -22.51
C PHE A 105 -25.85 25.36 -22.83
N ASP A 106 -24.94 25.69 -23.74
CA ASP A 106 -24.85 27.04 -24.29
C ASP A 106 -25.64 27.18 -25.61
N GLU A 107 -25.77 28.41 -26.09
CA GLU A 107 -26.49 28.72 -27.33
C GLU A 107 -25.95 27.96 -28.55
N LYS A 108 -24.64 27.68 -28.56
CA LYS A 108 -23.99 26.98 -29.65
C LYS A 108 -24.34 25.48 -29.62
N ASP A 109 -24.33 24.88 -28.43
CA ASP A 109 -24.74 23.49 -28.24
C ASP A 109 -26.18 23.28 -28.72
N LEU A 110 -27.08 24.22 -28.41
CA LEU A 110 -28.48 24.18 -28.86
C LEU A 110 -28.61 24.27 -30.39
N GLN A 111 -27.81 25.13 -31.05
CA GLN A 111 -27.80 25.26 -32.51
C GLN A 111 -27.27 23.99 -33.21
N GLU A 112 -26.27 23.33 -32.61
CA GLU A 112 -25.76 22.05 -33.13
C GLU A 112 -26.81 20.94 -33.00
N MET A 113 -27.54 20.90 -31.88
CA MET A 113 -28.65 19.97 -31.68
C MET A 113 -29.81 20.21 -32.66
N GLU A 114 -30.18 21.48 -32.90
CA GLU A 114 -31.23 21.84 -33.86
C GLU A 114 -30.89 21.36 -35.29
N GLN A 115 -29.62 21.43 -35.67
CA GLN A 115 -29.14 20.94 -36.97
C GLN A 115 -29.09 19.40 -37.06
N ALA A 116 -28.82 18.73 -35.94
CA ALA A 116 -28.74 17.27 -35.86
C ALA A 116 -30.13 16.61 -35.85
N ILE A 117 -31.14 17.29 -35.31
CA ILE A 117 -32.52 16.80 -35.28
C ILE A 117 -33.16 17.07 -36.65
N GLN A 118 -33.35 16.03 -37.45
CA GLN A 118 -34.20 16.12 -38.64
C GLN A 118 -35.67 16.21 -38.20
N VAL A 119 -36.19 17.43 -38.16
CA VAL A 119 -37.58 17.68 -37.81
C VAL A 119 -38.50 17.15 -38.91
N ASN A 120 -39.16 16.03 -38.66
CA ASN A 120 -40.20 15.50 -39.54
C ASN A 120 -41.53 16.22 -39.25
N GLN A 121 -41.95 17.09 -40.18
CA GLN A 121 -43.21 17.84 -40.09
C GLN A 121 -44.44 16.96 -39.83
N LYS A 122 -44.44 15.71 -40.29
CA LYS A 122 -45.56 14.78 -40.07
C LYS A 122 -45.62 14.31 -38.60
N GLU A 123 -44.48 13.91 -38.06
CA GLU A 123 -44.38 13.46 -36.65
C GLU A 123 -44.63 14.63 -35.69
N LEU A 124 -44.16 15.82 -36.05
CA LEU A 124 -44.38 17.03 -35.24
C LEU A 124 -45.87 17.38 -35.17
N ASN A 125 -46.57 17.34 -36.31
CA ASN A 125 -48.01 17.58 -36.35
C ASN A 125 -48.80 16.53 -35.55
N GLU A 126 -48.40 15.26 -35.62
CA GLU A 126 -49.05 14.18 -34.87
C GLU A 126 -48.84 14.33 -33.36
N TYR A 127 -47.63 14.70 -32.93
CA TYR A 127 -47.34 14.99 -31.53
C TYR A 127 -48.17 16.16 -31.00
N VAL A 128 -48.22 17.28 -31.75
CA VAL A 128 -48.98 18.46 -31.38
C VAL A 128 -50.47 18.14 -31.28
N GLN A 129 -51.05 17.43 -32.25
CA GLN A 129 -52.47 17.06 -32.22
C GLN A 129 -52.83 16.06 -31.11
N THR A 130 -51.90 15.18 -30.74
CA THR A 130 -52.18 14.11 -29.77
C THR A 130 -51.93 14.55 -28.33
N ASN A 131 -50.89 15.37 -28.09
CA ASN A 131 -50.41 15.68 -26.74
C ASN A 131 -50.65 17.13 -26.32
N ILE A 132 -50.99 18.01 -27.26
CA ILE A 132 -51.28 19.42 -26.98
C ILE A 132 -52.76 19.66 -27.28
N ASP A 133 -53.51 20.03 -26.25
CA ASP A 133 -54.92 20.42 -26.40
C ASP A 133 -55.01 21.82 -27.01
N LEU A 134 -55.02 21.88 -28.33
CA LEU A 134 -55.07 23.13 -29.09
C LEU A 134 -56.38 23.91 -28.84
N ASP A 135 -57.48 23.21 -28.50
CA ASP A 135 -58.76 23.86 -28.23
C ASP A 135 -58.70 24.74 -26.99
N TYR A 136 -57.86 24.40 -26.00
CA TYR A 136 -57.63 25.22 -24.82
C TYR A 136 -56.92 26.55 -25.16
N TYR A 137 -56.03 26.56 -26.16
CA TYR A 137 -55.22 27.72 -26.52
C TYR A 137 -55.82 28.58 -27.63
N LEU A 138 -56.66 28.01 -28.49
CA LEU A 138 -57.32 28.72 -29.59
C LEU A 138 -58.63 29.41 -29.16
N ASN A 139 -59.10 29.14 -27.94
CA ASN A 139 -60.37 29.66 -27.42
C ASN A 139 -60.18 30.83 -26.43
N TYR A 140 -59.08 31.59 -26.59
CA TYR A 140 -58.85 32.87 -25.94
C TYR A 140 -58.54 33.95 -26.97
#